data_AF-A0A067FBR3-F1
#
_entry.id   AF-A0A067FBR3-F1
#
_cell.length_a   1.000
_cell.length_b   1.000
_cell.length_c   1.000
_cell.angle_alpha   90.00
_cell.angle_beta   90.00
_cell.angle_gamma   90.00
#
_symmetry.space_group_name_H-M   'P 1'
#
loop_
_entity.id
_entity.type
_entity.pdbx_description
1 polymer ?
#
loop_
_entity_poly.entity_id
_entity_poly.type
_entity_poly.pdbx_seq_one_letter_code
_entity_poly.pdbx_strand_id
1 'polypeptide(L)'
;MASALESLCGKAFGAKKYYMLGVYMQRSSIENFAYQFPPERFLQCQLKNMVIAWVSLVALLLHILLSWLLVYRVQFGVIGTAISLNFPWWLLVLGLFGYVACGGCPLTWTGFWEFIKLSAASGVMLLWDTLILMIGNLNNSGTALDALSI
;
A
#
# COMPACT_ATOMS: atom_id res chain seq x y z
N MET A 1 -10.96 -4.45 -2.82
CA MET A 1 -9.68 -5.14 -2.57
C MET A 1 -9.82 -6.66 -2.54
N ALA A 2 -10.66 -7.26 -1.67
CA ALA A 2 -10.82 -8.72 -1.58
C ALA A 2 -11.24 -9.39 -2.91
N SER A 3 -12.22 -8.83 -3.63
CA SER A 3 -12.78 -9.42 -4.85
C SER A 3 -11.81 -9.46 -6.06
N ALA A 4 -10.94 -8.46 -6.19
CA ALA A 4 -9.91 -8.47 -7.25
C ALA A 4 -8.75 -9.43 -6.91
N LEU A 5 -8.47 -9.60 -5.60
CA LEU A 5 -7.52 -10.57 -5.08
C LEU A 5 -7.95 -12.00 -5.39
N GLU A 6 -9.23 -12.32 -5.15
CA GLU A 6 -9.82 -13.63 -5.44
C GLU A 6 -9.78 -13.95 -6.94
N SER A 7 -10.00 -12.95 -7.80
CA SER A 7 -9.89 -13.11 -9.26
C SER A 7 -8.46 -13.41 -9.73
N LEU A 8 -7.47 -12.70 -9.17
CA LEU A 8 -6.05 -12.98 -9.43
C LEU A 8 -5.62 -14.33 -8.87
N CYS A 9 -6.09 -14.69 -7.68
CA CYS A 9 -5.82 -15.98 -7.04
C CYS A 9 -6.39 -17.14 -7.88
N GLY A 10 -7.63 -17.01 -8.37
CA GLY A 10 -8.27 -18.00 -9.25
C GLY A 10 -7.54 -18.19 -10.58
N LYS A 11 -7.04 -17.11 -11.19
CA LYS A 11 -6.25 -17.20 -12.44
C LYS A 11 -4.83 -17.72 -12.23
N ALA A 12 -4.19 -17.40 -11.10
CA ALA A 12 -2.89 -17.94 -10.75
C ALA A 12 -2.96 -19.43 -10.40
N PHE A 13 -4.06 -19.87 -9.77
CA PHE A 13 -4.35 -21.28 -9.50
C PHE A 13 -4.52 -22.08 -10.79
N GLY A 14 -5.22 -21.52 -11.77
CA GLY A 14 -5.31 -22.12 -13.11
C GLY A 14 -3.96 -22.26 -13.83
N ALA A 15 -2.98 -21.40 -13.53
CA ALA A 15 -1.66 -21.39 -14.19
C ALA A 15 -0.55 -22.14 -13.40
N LYS A 16 -0.85 -22.74 -12.24
CA LYS A 16 0.11 -23.36 -11.30
C LYS A 16 1.31 -22.48 -10.91
N LYS A 17 1.21 -21.15 -11.03
CA LYS A 17 2.31 -20.19 -10.73
C LYS A 17 2.17 -19.52 -9.36
N TYR A 18 1.91 -20.31 -8.31
CA TYR A 18 1.63 -19.84 -6.95
C TYR A 18 2.77 -19.01 -6.34
N TYR A 19 4.00 -19.48 -6.47
CA TYR A 19 5.18 -18.83 -5.90
C TYR A 19 5.39 -17.41 -6.47
N MET A 20 5.20 -17.26 -7.78
CA MET A 20 5.39 -15.98 -8.46
C MET A 20 4.32 -14.96 -8.03
N LEU A 21 3.07 -15.39 -7.87
CA LEU A 21 1.99 -14.51 -7.38
C LEU A 21 2.29 -13.98 -5.96
N GLY A 22 2.72 -14.87 -5.06
CA GLY A 22 3.07 -14.49 -3.68
C GLY A 22 4.18 -13.43 -3.63
N VAL A 23 5.26 -13.61 -4.39
CA VAL A 23 6.38 -12.65 -4.45
C VAL A 23 5.94 -11.30 -5.03
N TYR A 24 5.10 -11.29 -6.08
CA TYR A 24 4.59 -10.04 -6.66
C TYR A 24 3.66 -9.27 -5.71
N MET A 25 2.75 -9.97 -5.03
CA MET A 25 1.86 -9.34 -4.07
C MET A 25 2.63 -8.79 -2.88
N GLN A 26 3.58 -9.55 -2.35
CA GLN A 26 4.43 -9.15 -1.24
C GLN A 26 5.28 -7.91 -1.58
N ARG A 27 5.87 -7.87 -2.79
CA ARG A 27 6.63 -6.69 -3.27
C ARG A 27 5.74 -5.45 -3.40
N SER A 28 4.55 -5.60 -3.99
CA SER A 28 3.63 -4.47 -4.17
C SER A 28 3.10 -3.90 -2.84
N SER A 29 2.90 -4.76 -1.84
CA SER A 29 2.42 -4.35 -0.51
C SER A 29 3.45 -3.50 0.23
N ILE A 30 4.73 -3.82 0.11
CA ILE A 30 5.83 -3.08 0.76
C ILE A 30 5.97 -1.68 0.14
N GLU A 31 5.97 -1.61 -1.20
CA GLU A 31 6.06 -0.33 -1.92
C GLU A 31 4.87 0.57 -1.56
N ASN A 32 3.64 0.05 -1.58
CA ASN A 32 2.44 0.83 -1.22
C ASN A 32 2.46 1.31 0.23
N PHE A 33 2.92 0.49 1.17
CA PHE A 33 2.97 0.87 2.58
C PHE A 33 3.91 2.06 2.80
N ALA A 34 5.05 2.09 2.11
CA ALA A 34 6.03 3.17 2.23
C ALA A 34 5.48 4.53 1.75
N TYR A 35 4.67 4.56 0.69
CA TYR A 35 4.11 5.81 0.15
C TYR A 35 2.83 6.26 0.87
N GLN A 36 1.98 5.31 1.27
CA GLN A 36 0.67 5.63 1.85
C GLN A 36 0.74 5.93 3.36
N PHE A 37 1.60 5.24 4.10
CA PHE A 37 1.63 5.35 5.55
C PHE A 37 2.04 6.74 6.07
N PRO A 38 3.06 7.42 5.51
CA PRO A 38 3.47 8.74 6.00
C PRO A 38 2.37 9.84 5.93
N PRO A 39 1.67 10.07 4.79
CA PRO A 39 0.64 11.09 4.72
C PRO A 39 -0.59 10.78 5.57
N GLU A 40 -0.98 9.50 5.69
CA GLU A 40 -2.10 9.09 6.56
C GLU A 40 -1.79 9.34 8.04
N ARG A 41 -0.62 8.90 8.52
CA ARG A 41 -0.19 9.13 9.90
C ARG A 41 -0.04 10.62 10.20
N PHE A 42 0.50 11.39 9.26
CA PHE A 42 0.64 12.82 9.39
C PHE A 42 -0.71 13.52 9.66
N LEU A 43 -1.73 13.24 8.84
CA LEU A 43 -3.06 13.84 9.01
C LEU A 43 -3.79 13.31 10.25
N GLN A 44 -3.53 12.07 10.67
CA GLN A 44 -4.03 11.52 11.93
C GLN A 44 -3.47 12.27 13.15
N CYS A 45 -2.18 12.57 13.16
CA CYS A 45 -1.54 13.34 14.24
C CYS A 45 -2.05 14.79 14.31
N GLN A 46 -2.50 15.35 13.18
CA GLN A 46 -3.12 16.68 13.11
C GLN A 46 -4.63 16.66 13.40
N LEU A 47 -5.20 15.51 13.78
CA LEU A 47 -6.63 15.29 14.03
C LEU A 47 -7.53 15.61 12.80
N LYS A 48 -6.96 15.57 11.58
CA LYS A 48 -7.68 15.82 10.32
C LYS A 48 -8.17 14.53 9.67
N ASN A 49 -8.63 13.58 10.49
CA ASN A 49 -9.10 12.27 10.05
C ASN A 49 -10.30 12.37 9.09
N MET A 50 -11.09 13.45 9.17
CA MET A 50 -12.19 13.70 8.23
C MET A 50 -11.71 13.82 6.78
N VAL A 51 -10.53 14.39 6.55
CA VAL A 51 -9.94 14.51 5.20
C VAL A 51 -9.58 13.12 4.68
N ILE A 52 -8.95 12.30 5.52
CA ILE A 52 -8.58 10.92 5.20
C ILE A 52 -9.85 10.13 4.84
N ALA A 53 -10.92 10.26 5.63
CA ALA A 53 -12.19 9.59 5.39
C ALA A 53 -12.82 9.96 4.03
N TRP A 54 -12.87 11.26 3.69
CA TRP A 54 -13.41 11.71 2.40
C TRP A 54 -12.57 11.25 1.21
N VAL A 55 -11.25 11.38 1.27
CA VAL A 55 -10.37 10.92 0.20
C VAL A 55 -10.46 9.40 0.02
N SER A 56 -10.56 8.64 1.12
CA SER A 56 -10.76 7.19 1.11
C SER A 56 -12.09 6.79 0.49
N LEU A 57 -13.15 7.53 0.80
CA LEU A 57 -14.48 7.30 0.22
C LEU A 57 -14.47 7.52 -1.30
N VAL A 58 -13.88 8.63 -1.76
CA VAL A 58 -13.75 8.92 -3.20
C VAL A 58 -12.90 7.87 -3.92
N ALA A 59 -11.77 7.47 -3.33
CA ALA A 59 -10.91 6.43 -3.88
C ALA A 59 -11.64 5.08 -3.98
N LEU A 60 -12.48 4.74 -3.00
CA LEU A 60 -13.28 3.52 -3.00
C LEU A 60 -14.37 3.54 -4.09
N LEU A 61 -15.07 4.66 -4.26
CA LEU A 61 -16.05 4.82 -5.34
C LEU A 61 -15.38 4.70 -6.72
N LEU A 62 -14.25 5.37 -6.91
CA LEU A 62 -13.47 5.26 -8.15
C LEU A 62 -12.96 3.84 -8.38
N HIS A 63 -12.54 3.12 -7.34
CA HIS A 63 -12.13 1.73 -7.45
C HIS A 63 -13.27 0.81 -7.90
N ILE A 64 -14.49 1.00 -7.37
CA ILE A 64 -15.66 0.22 -7.78
C ILE A 64 -15.99 0.50 -9.25
N LEU A 65 -16.00 1.77 -9.65
CA LEU A 65 -16.27 2.17 -11.04
C LEU A 65 -15.20 1.65 -12.00
N LEU A 66 -13.92 1.78 -11.65
CA LEU A 66 -12.80 1.33 -12.46
C LEU A 66 -12.78 -0.20 -12.58
N SER A 67 -13.07 -0.92 -11.50
CA SER A 67 -13.20 -2.38 -11.50
C SER A 67 -14.36 -2.81 -12.40
N TRP A 68 -15.52 -2.16 -12.28
CA TRP A 68 -16.66 -2.45 -13.14
C TRP A 68 -16.34 -2.21 -14.62
N LEU A 69 -15.70 -1.08 -14.94
CA LEU A 69 -15.35 -0.72 -16.31
C LEU A 69 -14.30 -1.69 -16.89
N LEU A 70 -13.13 -1.82 -16.25
CA LEU A 70 -12.00 -2.57 -16.80
C LEU A 70 -12.23 -4.08 -16.82
N VAL A 71 -12.88 -4.62 -15.78
CA VAL A 71 -13.08 -6.06 -15.64
C VAL A 71 -14.33 -6.52 -16.37
N TYR A 72 -15.48 -5.86 -16.17
CA TYR A 72 -16.74 -6.34 -16.72
C TYR A 72 -17.01 -5.82 -18.13
N ARG A 73 -16.79 -4.53 -18.41
CA ARG A 73 -17.11 -3.93 -19.72
C ARG A 73 -16.02 -4.16 -20.76
N VAL A 74 -14.77 -3.86 -20.40
CA VAL A 74 -13.66 -3.87 -21.37
C VAL A 74 -12.95 -5.24 -21.45
N GLN A 75 -13.26 -6.18 -20.54
CA GLN A 75 -12.77 -7.56 -20.56
C GLN A 75 -11.23 -7.65 -20.70
N PHE A 76 -10.48 -6.73 -20.10
CA PHE A 76 -9.00 -6.70 -20.14
C PHE A 76 -8.33 -7.89 -19.43
N GLY A 77 -9.10 -8.89 -18.99
CA GLY A 77 -8.58 -10.09 -18.36
C GLY A 77 -7.79 -9.78 -17.10
N VAL A 78 -6.61 -10.42 -16.96
CA VAL A 78 -5.76 -10.29 -15.77
C VAL A 78 -5.16 -8.87 -15.64
N ILE A 79 -4.88 -8.24 -16.77
CA ILE A 79 -4.26 -6.91 -16.84
C ILE A 79 -5.24 -5.87 -16.29
N GLY A 80 -6.53 -5.96 -16.64
CA GLY A 80 -7.57 -5.07 -16.09
C GLY A 80 -7.71 -5.19 -14.57
N THR A 81 -7.64 -6.42 -14.04
CA THR A 81 -7.65 -6.67 -12.59
C THR A 81 -6.42 -6.09 -11.89
N ALA A 82 -5.22 -6.26 -12.49
CA ALA A 82 -3.98 -5.73 -11.93
C ALA A 82 -3.97 -4.19 -11.89
N ILE A 83 -4.46 -3.52 -12.94
CA ILE A 83 -4.56 -2.06 -12.98
C ILE A 83 -5.55 -1.56 -11.91
N SER A 84 -6.73 -2.18 -11.83
CA SER A 84 -7.76 -1.76 -10.87
C SER A 84 -7.32 -1.91 -9.40
N LEU A 85 -6.40 -2.83 -9.12
CA LEU A 85 -5.81 -3.00 -7.79
C LEU A 85 -4.72 -1.98 -7.46
N ASN A 86 -3.93 -1.56 -8.45
CA ASN A 86 -2.82 -0.63 -8.21
C ASN A 86 -3.26 0.84 -8.19
N PHE A 87 -4.20 1.22 -9.06
CA PHE A 87 -4.61 2.61 -9.25
C PHE A 87 -5.18 3.32 -8.00
N PRO A 88 -6.00 2.67 -7.15
CA PRO A 88 -6.60 3.32 -5.98
C PRO A 88 -5.59 3.80 -4.94
N TRP A 89 -4.48 3.08 -4.79
CA TRP A 89 -3.40 3.44 -3.86
C TRP A 89 -2.73 4.76 -4.25
N TRP A 90 -2.48 4.93 -5.55
CA TRP A 90 -1.94 6.19 -6.08
C TRP A 90 -2.89 7.36 -5.87
N LEU A 91 -4.20 7.14 -6.05
CA LEU A 91 -5.20 8.18 -5.79
C LEU A 91 -5.22 8.62 -4.32
N LEU A 92 -5.06 7.67 -3.38
CA LEU A 92 -4.99 7.97 -1.95
C LEU A 92 -3.75 8.79 -1.59
N VAL A 93 -2.57 8.36 -2.06
CA VAL A 93 -1.30 9.05 -1.83
C VAL A 93 -1.35 10.46 -2.42
N LEU A 94 -1.75 10.61 -3.68
CA LEU A 94 -1.83 11.91 -4.34
C LEU A 94 -2.90 12.81 -3.74
N GLY A 95 -4.05 12.26 -3.32
CA GLY A 95 -5.12 13.02 -2.70
C GLY A 95 -4.72 13.59 -1.34
N LEU A 96 -4.11 12.79 -0.46
CA LEU A 96 -3.62 13.27 0.83
C LEU A 96 -2.42 14.20 0.68
N PHE A 97 -1.45 13.86 -0.18
CA PHE A 97 -0.29 14.71 -0.43
C PHE A 97 -0.70 16.05 -1.04
N GLY A 98 -1.62 16.05 -2.01
CA GLY A 98 -2.17 17.26 -2.61
C GLY A 98 -2.88 18.15 -1.59
N TYR A 99 -3.64 17.56 -0.65
CA TYR A 99 -4.26 18.33 0.43
C TYR A 99 -3.20 19.05 1.30
N VAL A 100 -2.11 18.37 1.65
CA VAL A 100 -1.02 18.96 2.44
C VAL A 100 -0.26 20.01 1.62
N ALA A 101 0.04 19.73 0.36
CA ALA A 101 0.82 20.60 -0.51
C ALA A 101 0.08 21.88 -0.91
N CYS A 102 -1.23 21.83 -1.14
CA CYS A 102 -2.07 22.97 -1.50
C CYS A 102 -2.48 23.85 -0.30
N GLY A 103 -1.79 23.72 0.84
CA GLY A 103 -2.00 24.60 2.01
C GLY A 103 -3.00 24.08 3.03
N GLY A 104 -3.41 22.80 2.96
CA GLY A 104 -4.26 22.18 3.98
C GLY A 104 -3.63 22.22 5.38
N CYS A 105 -2.30 22.32 5.49
CA CYS A 105 -1.57 22.57 6.74
C CYS A 105 -0.45 23.60 6.54
N PRO A 106 -0.71 24.91 6.71
CA PRO A 106 0.25 25.97 6.38
C PRO A 106 1.48 25.99 7.32
N LEU A 107 1.32 25.55 8.57
CA LEU A 107 2.40 25.49 9.55
C LEU A 107 3.35 24.29 9.37
N THR A 108 3.06 23.38 8.43
CA THR A 108 3.81 22.12 8.26
C THR A 108 5.08 22.29 7.45
N TRP A 109 5.08 23.21 6.49
CA TRP A 109 6.21 23.42 5.59
C TRP A 109 7.47 23.94 6.29
N THR A 110 7.34 24.52 7.49
CA THR A 110 8.48 24.98 8.30
C THR A 110 9.22 23.85 9.02
N GLY A 111 8.58 22.68 9.23
CA GLY A 111 9.14 21.51 9.93
C GLY A 111 9.38 20.28 9.05
N PHE A 112 9.36 20.46 7.72
CA PHE A 112 9.38 19.35 6.75
C PHE A 112 10.60 18.43 6.88
N TRP A 113 11.78 18.97 7.21
CA TRP A 113 12.99 18.16 7.35
C TRP A 113 13.00 17.24 8.56
N GLU A 114 12.48 17.70 9.69
CA GLU A 114 12.34 16.87 10.88
C GLU A 114 11.31 15.76 10.64
N PHE A 115 10.24 16.06 9.89
CA PHE A 115 9.25 15.06 9.48
C PHE A 115 9.87 13.95 8.61
N ILE A 116 10.70 14.28 7.61
CA ILE A 116 11.38 13.26 6.79
C ILE A 116 12.32 12.40 7.62
N LYS A 117 13.07 13.00 8.55
CA LYS A 117 13.99 12.27 9.43
C LYS A 117 13.25 11.28 10.33
N LEU A 118 12.12 11.69 10.90
CA LEU A 118 11.27 10.83 11.73
C LEU A 118 10.56 9.75 10.89
N SER A 119 10.08 10.11 9.70
CA SER A 119 9.44 9.19 8.75
C SER A 119 10.42 8.13 8.25
N ALA A 120 11.68 8.49 8.01
CA ALA A 120 12.72 7.54 7.64
C ALA A 120 13.00 6.54 8.77
N ALA A 121 13.07 7.00 10.02
CA ALA A 121 13.23 6.13 11.19
C ALA A 121 12.06 5.14 11.35
N SER A 122 10.82 5.59 11.15
CA SER A 122 9.64 4.70 11.14
C SER A 122 9.65 3.72 9.97
N GLY A 123 10.16 4.12 8.81
CA GLY A 123 10.29 3.25 7.63
C GLY A 123 11.25 2.09 7.87
N VAL A 124 12.36 2.32 8.58
CA VAL A 124 13.32 1.27 8.98
C VAL A 124 12.64 0.24 9.88
N MET A 125 11.80 0.67 10.82
CA MET A 125 11.08 -0.23 11.73
C MET A 125 10.12 -1.17 10.97
N LEU A 126 9.40 -0.65 9.97
CA LEU A 126 8.48 -1.44 9.15
C LEU A 126 9.22 -2.43 8.23
N LEU A 127 10.36 -2.01 7.65
CA LEU A 127 11.23 -2.89 6.89
C LEU A 127 11.75 -4.04 7.75
N TRP A 128 12.08 -3.76 9.01
CA TRP A 128 12.55 -4.74 9.98
C TRP A 128 11.49 -5.80 10.30
N ASP A 129 10.26 -5.38 10.64
CA ASP A 129 9.15 -6.29 10.89
C ASP A 129 8.81 -7.16 9.68
N THR A 130 8.89 -6.58 8.47
CA THR A 130 8.64 -7.32 7.23
C THR A 130 9.75 -8.31 6.90
N LEU A 131 11.00 -7.97 7.22
CA LEU A 131 12.16 -8.85 7.05
C LEU A 131 12.09 -10.05 8.01
N ILE A 132 11.71 -9.82 9.26
CA ILE A 132 11.46 -10.87 10.26
C ILE A 132 10.37 -11.83 9.78
N LEU A 133 9.25 -11.31 9.26
CA LEU A 133 8.18 -12.14 8.69
C LEU A 133 8.66 -12.99 7.51
N MET A 134 9.53 -12.43 6.65
CA MET A 134 10.05 -13.14 5.50
C MET A 134 11.07 -14.23 5.90
N ILE A 135 11.89 -13.97 6.92
CA ILE A 135 12.85 -14.92 7.49
C ILE A 135 12.13 -16.03 8.27
N GLY A 136 11.06 -15.69 8.99
CA GLY A 136 10.19 -16.62 9.72
C GLY A 136 9.58 -17.72 8.84
N ASN A 137 9.41 -17.44 7.54
CA ASN A 137 8.84 -18.35 6.55
C ASN A 137 9.88 -19.26 5.85
N LEU A 138 11.17 -19.15 6.21
CA LEU A 138 12.21 -20.06 5.71
C LEU A 138 12.21 -21.36 6.52
N ASN A 139 12.52 -22.48 5.86
CA ASN A 139 12.52 -23.83 6.44
C ASN A 139 13.53 -24.01 7.61
N ASN A 140 14.34 -22.99 7.88
CA ASN A 140 15.35 -22.92 8.95
C ASN A 140 15.29 -21.56 9.68
N SER A 141 14.07 -21.07 9.95
CA SER A 141 13.81 -19.71 10.42
C SER A 141 14.40 -19.41 11.80
N GLY A 142 14.53 -20.40 12.69
CA GLY A 142 15.04 -20.21 14.05
C GLY A 142 16.47 -19.66 14.10
N THR A 143 17.39 -20.19 13.28
CA THR A 143 18.80 -19.74 13.28
C THR A 143 19.00 -18.39 12.60
N ALA A 144 18.14 -18.05 11.62
CA ALA A 144 18.18 -16.77 10.93
C ALA A 144 17.50 -15.64 11.72
N LEU A 145 16.50 -15.95 12.56
CA LEU A 145 15.90 -14.99 13.50
C LEU A 145 16.88 -14.64 14.63
N ASP A 146 17.55 -15.65 15.21
CA ASP A 146 18.52 -15.49 16.30
C ASP A 146 19.73 -14.64 15.87
N ALA A 147 20.17 -14.78 14.62
CA ALA A 147 21.26 -13.97 14.05
C ALA A 147 20.85 -12.50 13.79
N LEU A 148 19.55 -12.20 13.71
CA LEU A 148 19.01 -10.87 13.44
C LEU A 148 18.60 -10.14 14.73
N SER A 149 18.33 -10.86 15.83
CA SER A 149 17.88 -10.29 17.11
C SER A 149 19.01 -9.84 18.04
N ILE A 150 20.26 -9.82 17.57
CA ILE A 150 21.45 -9.34 18.31
C ILE A 150 21.71 -7.87 18.03
#